data_AF-Q9BKB0-F1
#
_entry.id   AF-Q9BKB0-F1
#
_cell.length_a   1.000
_cell.length_b   1.000
_cell.length_c   1.000
_cell.angle_alpha   90.00
_cell.angle_beta   90.00
_cell.angle_gamma   90.00
#
_symmetry.space_group_name_H-M   'P 1'
#
loop_
_entity.id
_entity.type
_entity.pdbx_description
1 polymer ?
#
loop_
_entity_poly.entity_id
_entity_poly.type
_entity_poly.pdbx_seq_one_letter_code
_entity_poly.pdbx_strand_id
1 'polypeptide(L)'
;RKYQIVYPNLITFGYWHIAGLYGLYLCFTSAKWATILFSYILFVLAEIGITAGAHRLWAHKTYKAKLSLEILLMVFNSIAFQNSAIDWVRDHRLHHK
;
A
#
# COMPACT_ATOMS: atom_id res chain seq x y z
N ARG A 1 18.60 13.94 18.71
CA ARG A 1 17.27 13.29 18.89
C ARG A 1 17.52 11.84 19.29
N LYS A 2 17.10 11.39 20.48
CA LYS A 2 17.17 9.95 20.81
C LYS A 2 16.01 9.26 20.12
N TYR A 3 16.29 8.32 19.22
CA TYR A 3 15.25 7.56 18.55
C TYR A 3 14.75 6.45 19.49
N GLN A 4 13.44 6.36 19.64
CA GLN A 4 12.80 5.25 20.35
C GLN A 4 12.44 4.18 19.33
N ILE A 5 12.97 2.96 19.53
CA ILE A 5 12.72 1.84 18.63
C ILE A 5 11.39 1.20 19.01
N VAL A 6 10.49 1.11 18.04
CA VAL A 6 9.24 0.35 18.17
C VAL A 6 9.51 -1.08 17.70
N TYR A 7 9.94 -1.94 18.62
CA TYR A 7 10.34 -3.32 18.32
C TYR A 7 9.30 -4.16 17.57
N PRO A 8 7.98 -4.06 17.85
CA PRO A 8 6.97 -4.78 17.08
C PRO A 8 7.00 -4.44 15.59
N ASN A 9 7.18 -3.16 15.26
CA ASN A 9 7.29 -2.71 13.87
C ASN A 9 8.57 -3.24 13.24
N LEU A 10 9.70 -3.18 13.96
CA LEU A 10 10.98 -3.70 13.48
C LEU A 10 10.88 -5.18 13.07
N ILE A 11 10.31 -6.00 13.95
CA ILE A 11 10.13 -7.44 13.70
C ILE A 11 9.18 -7.67 12.51
N THR A 12 8.06 -6.95 12.49
CA THR A 12 7.04 -7.10 11.44
C THR A 12 7.60 -6.72 10.07
N PHE A 13 8.28 -5.57 9.95
CA PHE A 13 8.92 -5.17 8.70
C PHE A 13 10.03 -6.15 8.31
N GLY A 14 10.87 -6.59 9.24
CA GLY A 14 11.90 -7.60 8.96
C GLY A 14 11.32 -8.89 8.37
N TYR A 15 10.24 -9.40 8.97
CA TYR A 15 9.53 -10.57 8.47
C TYR A 15 9.01 -10.36 7.04
N TRP A 16 8.33 -9.25 6.75
CA TRP A 16 7.78 -9.00 5.42
C TRP A 16 8.85 -8.93 4.32
N HIS A 17 10.02 -8.35 4.61
CA HIS A 17 11.11 -8.31 3.63
C HIS A 17 11.71 -9.68 3.37
N ILE A 18 11.91 -10.50 4.42
CA ILE A 18 12.41 -11.88 4.27
C ILE A 18 11.40 -12.73 3.49
N ALA A 19 10.11 -12.62 3.83
CA ALA A 19 9.04 -13.31 3.12
C ALA A 19 8.96 -12.87 1.65
N GLY A 20 9.17 -11.58 1.36
CA GLY A 20 9.23 -11.04 0.00
C GLY A 20 10.39 -11.61 -0.82
N LEU A 21 11.59 -11.71 -0.23
CA LEU A 21 12.75 -12.34 -0.89
C LEU A 21 12.50 -13.82 -1.19
N TYR A 22 11.90 -14.55 -0.24
CA TYR A 22 11.53 -15.94 -0.45
C TYR A 22 10.45 -16.09 -1.53
N GLY A 23 9.44 -15.22 -1.54
CA GLY A 23 8.42 -15.16 -2.58
C GLY A 23 9.02 -14.91 -3.96
N LEU A 24 10.00 -14.00 -4.08
CA LEU A 24 10.73 -13.76 -5.32
C LEU A 24 11.47 -15.01 -5.80
N TYR A 25 12.14 -15.74 -4.91
CA TYR A 25 12.75 -17.02 -5.24
C TYR A 25 11.71 -18.04 -5.75
N LEU A 26 10.53 -18.11 -5.13
CA LEU A 26 9.45 -19.00 -5.57
C LEU A 26 8.91 -18.62 -6.96
N CYS A 27 8.91 -17.33 -7.33
CA CYS A 27 8.51 -16.89 -8.67
C CYS A 27 9.34 -17.54 -9.79
N PHE A 28 10.61 -17.84 -9.56
CA PHE A 28 11.49 -18.43 -10.56
C PHE A 28 11.60 -19.95 -10.49
N THR A 29 11.17 -20.57 -9.39
CA THR A 29 11.38 -22.00 -9.15
C THR A 29 10.11 -22.84 -9.18
N SER A 30 8.98 -22.31 -8.68
CA SER A 30 7.78 -23.12 -8.44
C SER A 30 6.46 -22.42 -8.79
N ALA A 31 6.40 -21.09 -8.73
CA ALA A 31 5.15 -20.37 -8.93
C ALA A 31 4.61 -20.51 -10.36
N LYS A 32 3.29 -20.63 -10.48
CA LYS A 32 2.60 -20.59 -11.78
C LYS A 32 2.60 -19.16 -12.32
N TRP A 33 2.72 -19.02 -13.64
CA TRP A 33 2.58 -17.71 -14.31
C TRP A 33 1.31 -16.96 -13.93
N ALA A 34 0.19 -17.67 -13.75
CA ALA A 34 -1.07 -17.07 -13.30
C ALA A 34 -0.95 -16.41 -11.91
N THR A 35 -0.20 -17.02 -10.98
CA THR A 35 0.03 -16.45 -9.63
C THR A 35 0.90 -15.21 -9.70
N ILE A 36 1.94 -15.22 -10.54
CA ILE A 36 2.82 -14.07 -10.75
C ILE A 36 2.04 -12.90 -11.34
N LEU A 37 1.24 -13.17 -12.40
CA LEU A 37 0.40 -12.16 -13.03
C LEU A 37 -0.64 -11.60 -12.05
N PHE A 38 -1.30 -12.47 -11.28
CA PHE A 38 -2.26 -12.03 -10.27
C PHE A 38 -1.62 -11.15 -9.19
N SER A 39 -0.41 -11.50 -8.73
CA SER A 39 0.35 -10.69 -7.78
C SER A 39 0.70 -9.32 -8.35
N TYR A 40 1.10 -9.27 -9.63
CA TYR A 40 1.36 -8.01 -10.33
C TYR A 40 0.10 -7.15 -10.48
N ILE A 41 -1.05 -7.75 -10.79
CA ILE A 41 -2.33 -7.03 -10.85
C ILE A 41 -2.66 -6.41 -9.48
N LEU A 42 -2.55 -7.18 -8.39
CA LEU A 42 -2.80 -6.66 -7.05
C LEU A 42 -1.85 -5.51 -6.68
N PHE A 43 -0.58 -5.61 -7.08
CA PHE A 43 0.39 -4.53 -6.90
C PHE A 43 -0.06 -3.24 -7.60
N VAL A 44 -0.44 -3.31 -8.88
CA VAL A 44 -0.92 -2.13 -9.63
C VAL A 44 -2.20 -1.55 -9.02
N LEU A 45 -3.15 -2.40 -8.61
CA LEU A 45 -4.37 -1.93 -7.95
C LEU A 45 -4.06 -1.21 -6.63
N ALA A 46 -3.16 -1.76 -5.81
CA ALA A 46 -2.70 -1.11 -4.58
C ALA A 46 -2.07 0.26 -4.85
N GLU A 47 -1.20 0.36 -5.85
CA GLU A 47 -0.58 1.64 -6.24
C GLU A 47 -1.62 2.67 -6.69
N ILE A 48 -2.65 2.27 -7.45
CA ILE A 48 -3.76 3.14 -7.84
C ILE A 48 -4.54 3.62 -6.60
N GLY A 49 -4.81 2.72 -5.65
CA GLY A 49 -5.48 3.05 -4.39
C GLY A 49 -4.75 4.10 -3.56
N ILE A 50 -3.41 4.06 -3.57
CA ILE A 50 -2.58 5.07 -2.89
C ILE A 50 -2.49 6.36 -3.71
N THR A 51 -2.11 6.27 -4.98
CA THR A 51 -1.81 7.44 -5.80
C THR A 51 -3.06 8.22 -6.22
N ALA A 52 -4.07 7.54 -6.75
CA ALA A 52 -5.33 8.18 -7.14
C ALA A 52 -6.21 8.44 -5.91
N GLY A 53 -6.33 7.45 -5.01
CA GLY A 53 -7.15 7.54 -3.79
C GLY A 53 -6.51 8.41 -2.70
N ALA A 54 -5.67 7.80 -1.85
CA ALA A 54 -5.15 8.46 -0.65
C ALA A 54 -4.43 9.77 -0.92
N HIS A 55 -3.58 9.80 -1.96
CA HIS A 55 -2.75 10.94 -2.28
C HIS A 55 -3.53 12.06 -2.99
N ARG A 56 -4.05 11.82 -4.20
CA ARG A 56 -4.65 12.87 -5.03
C ARG A 56 -6.08 13.23 -4.58
N LEU A 57 -6.95 12.24 -4.38
CA LEU A 57 -8.33 12.45 -4.03
C LEU A 57 -8.51 12.90 -2.57
N TRP A 58 -8.00 12.14 -1.60
CA TRP A 58 -8.29 12.40 -0.19
C TRP A 58 -7.32 13.40 0.44
N ALA A 59 -6.01 13.28 0.21
CA ALA A 59 -5.04 14.19 0.82
C ALA A 59 -5.01 15.57 0.15
N HIS A 60 -4.83 15.62 -1.17
CA HIS A 60 -4.70 16.88 -1.92
C HIS A 60 -5.98 17.43 -2.51
N LYS A 61 -7.08 16.66 -2.54
CA LYS A 61 -8.38 17.10 -3.08
C LYS A 61 -8.28 17.66 -4.51
N THR A 62 -7.42 17.07 -5.36
CA THR A 62 -7.14 17.58 -6.72
C THR A 62 -8.28 17.33 -7.70
N TYR A 63 -9.19 16.41 -7.38
CA TYR A 63 -10.40 16.14 -8.15
C TYR A 63 -11.54 15.69 -7.22
N LYS A 64 -12.76 15.66 -7.77
CA LYS A 64 -13.94 15.09 -7.11
C LYS A 64 -14.31 13.78 -7.77
N ALA A 65 -14.61 12.75 -6.97
CA ALA A 65 -15.04 11.45 -7.44
C ALA A 65 -16.53 11.23 -7.09
N LYS A 66 -17.22 10.39 -7.87
CA LYS A 66 -18.52 9.85 -7.45
C LYS A 66 -18.31 8.74 -6.44
N LEU A 67 -19.31 8.47 -5.60
CA LEU A 67 -19.25 7.45 -4.54
C LEU A 67 -18.77 6.08 -5.05
N SER A 68 -19.18 5.64 -6.24
CA SER A 68 -18.74 4.37 -6.82
C SER A 68 -17.22 4.29 -6.99
N LEU A 69 -16.60 5.36 -7.48
CA LEU A 69 -15.15 5.45 -7.62
C LEU A 69 -14.46 5.58 -6.25
N GLU A 70 -15.05 6.32 -5.30
CA GLU A 70 -14.50 6.42 -3.95
C GLU A 70 -14.44 5.05 -3.26
N ILE A 71 -15.51 4.26 -3.37
CA ILE A 71 -15.56 2.89 -2.84
C ILE A 71 -14.51 2.02 -3.52
N LEU A 72 -14.41 2.08 -4.86
CA LEU A 72 -13.41 1.30 -5.61
C LEU A 72 -11.98 1.64 -5.16
N LEU A 73 -11.66 2.93 -5.04
CA LEU A 73 -10.35 3.38 -4.59
C LEU A 73 -10.10 3.01 -3.12
N MET A 74 -11.13 2.94 -2.28
CA MET A 74 -11.01 2.49 -0.88
C MET A 74 -10.63 1.01 -0.79
N VAL A 75 -11.27 0.17 -1.63
CA VAL A 75 -10.89 -1.25 -1.74
C VAL A 75 -9.45 -1.38 -2.20
N PHE A 76 -9.06 -0.66 -3.25
CA PHE A 76 -7.68 -0.67 -3.76
C PHE A 76 -6.67 -0.17 -2.72
N ASN A 77 -6.99 0.89 -1.97
CA ASN A 77 -6.15 1.38 -0.88
C ASN A 77 -5.96 0.34 0.23
N SER A 78 -7.00 -0.46 0.50
CA SER A 78 -6.96 -1.51 1.52
C SER A 78 -6.02 -2.66 1.14
N ILE A 79 -5.85 -2.94 -0.17
CA ILE A 79 -4.85 -3.91 -0.67
C ILE A 79 -3.42 -3.42 -0.38
N ALA A 80 -3.18 -2.10 -0.40
CA ALA A 80 -1.85 -1.52 -0.27
C ALA A 80 -1.25 -1.64 1.14
N PHE A 81 -2.09 -1.86 2.16
CA PHE A 81 -1.64 -2.06 3.55
C PHE A 81 -0.75 -0.92 4.10
N GLN A 82 -1.05 0.34 3.75
CA GLN A 82 -0.32 1.52 4.22
C GLN A 82 -1.06 2.30 5.33
N ASN A 83 -1.58 1.58 6.33
CA ASN A 83 -2.54 2.08 7.32
C ASN A 83 -3.89 2.50 6.71
N SER A 84 -4.79 3.01 7.56
CA SER A 84 -6.08 3.53 7.10
C SER A 84 -5.89 4.76 6.21
N ALA A 85 -6.80 4.96 5.25
CA ALA A 85 -6.80 6.17 4.42
C ALA A 85 -6.84 7.46 5.26
N ILE A 86 -7.46 7.43 6.44
CA ILE A 86 -7.55 8.57 7.36
C ILE A 86 -6.17 8.90 7.94
N ASP A 87 -5.47 7.90 8.49
CA ASP A 87 -4.13 8.08 9.06
C ASP A 87 -3.14 8.53 7.99
N TRP A 88 -3.17 7.88 6.83
CA TRP A 88 -2.31 8.21 5.70
C TRP A 88 -2.51 9.66 5.26
N VAL A 89 -3.77 10.10 5.10
CA VAL A 89 -4.10 11.48 4.70
C VAL A 89 -3.66 12.50 5.75
N ARG A 90 -3.84 12.19 7.05
CA ARG A 90 -3.38 13.05 8.14
C ARG A 90 -1.87 13.24 8.05
N ASP A 91 -1.12 12.13 7.99
CA ASP A 91 0.34 12.14 8.03
C ASP A 91 0.92 12.80 6.76
N HIS A 92 0.31 12.54 5.60
CA HIS A 92 0.73 13.18 4.34
C HIS A 92 0.50 14.70 4.35
N ARG A 93 -0.64 15.17 4.88
CA ARG A 93 -0.88 16.61 5.02
C ARG A 93 0.08 17.27 6.03
N LEU A 94 0.48 16.55 7.07
CA LEU A 94 1.52 17.02 8.00
C LEU A 94 2.90 17.05 7.34
N HIS A 95 3.19 16.10 6.45
CA HIS A 95 4.45 16.07 5.70
C HIS A 95 4.64 17.26 4.74
N HIS A 96 3.54 17.77 4.17
CA HIS A 96 3.58 18.95 3.28
C HIS A 96 3.55 20.30 4.01
N LYS A 97 3.29 20.32 5.32
CA LYS A 97 3.34 21.55 6.13
C LYS A 97 4.77 21.92 6.46
#